data_AF-A0A8H4A6H5-F1
#
_entry.id   AF-A0A8H4A6H5-F1
#
_cell.length_a   1.000
_cell.length_b   1.000
_cell.length_c   1.000
_cell.angle_alpha   90.00
_cell.angle_beta   90.00
_cell.angle_gamma   90.00
#
_symmetry.space_group_name_H-M   'P 1'
#
loop_
_entity.id
_entity.type
_entity.pdbx_description
1 polymer ?
#
loop_
_entity_poly.entity_id
_entity_poly.type
_entity_poly.pdbx_seq_one_letter_code
_entity_poly.pdbx_strand_id
1 'polypeptide(L)'
;MSEKFIELYVSCPGIGCNNSEATSWVHAADSGRIEISNRARIRCTTCYTTEHMKNWCFACSNHRGIYKQTSYDSFTKALNLAFKNQGNKQVMKELLMYLYDNEW
;
A
#
# COMPACT_ATOMS: atom_id res chain seq x y z
N MET A 1 -4.91 -5.16 -19.75
CA MET A 1 -4.61 -6.12 -18.65
C MET A 1 -5.73 -6.07 -17.63
N SER A 2 -6.13 -7.22 -17.07
CA SER A 2 -7.07 -7.29 -15.96
C SER A 2 -6.44 -6.74 -14.67
N GLU A 3 -7.28 -6.18 -13.80
CA GLU A 3 -6.86 -5.74 -12.48
C GLU A 3 -6.54 -6.96 -11.60
N LYS A 4 -5.39 -6.95 -10.93
CA LYS A 4 -4.93 -8.03 -10.07
C LYS A 4 -4.59 -7.49 -8.70
N PHE A 5 -5.08 -8.15 -7.65
CA PHE A 5 -4.81 -7.81 -6.26
C PHE A 5 -3.75 -8.76 -5.68
N ILE A 6 -2.84 -8.20 -4.89
CA ILE A 6 -1.87 -8.92 -4.08
C ILE A 6 -1.91 -8.38 -2.66
N GLU A 7 -1.44 -9.15 -1.69
CA GLU A 7 -1.30 -8.66 -0.31
C GLU A 7 -0.44 -7.38 -0.27
N LEU A 8 -0.92 -6.36 0.44
CA LEU A 8 -0.16 -5.14 0.67
C LEU A 8 0.87 -5.43 1.77
N TYR A 9 2.09 -5.75 1.34
CA TYR A 9 3.25 -5.96 2.21
C TYR A 9 4.32 -4.92 1.92
N VAL A 10 4.28 -3.81 2.66
CA VAL A 10 5.18 -2.66 2.47
C VAL A 10 5.54 -2.04 3.81
N SER A 11 6.62 -1.26 3.82
CA SER A 11 6.92 -0.39 4.98
C SER A 11 5.90 0.76 5.07
N CYS A 12 5.93 1.53 6.17
CA CYS A 12 4.92 2.57 6.40
C CYS A 12 4.91 3.63 5.29
N PRO A 13 3.82 3.74 4.51
CA PRO A 13 3.74 4.73 3.43
C PRO A 13 3.19 6.09 3.92
N GLY A 14 2.87 6.21 5.22
CA GLY A 14 2.40 7.46 5.81
C GLY A 14 3.45 8.57 5.74
N ILE A 15 3.03 9.77 5.34
CA ILE A 15 3.91 10.94 5.16
C ILE A 15 4.70 11.22 6.45
N GLY A 16 6.02 11.43 6.29
CA GLY A 16 6.92 11.72 7.40
C GLY A 16 7.13 10.55 8.38
N CYS A 17 6.81 9.32 7.99
CA CYS A 17 7.19 8.13 8.74
C CYS A 17 8.53 7.58 8.24
N ASN A 18 9.42 7.23 9.16
CA ASN A 18 10.72 6.64 8.88
C ASN A 18 10.77 5.13 9.17
N ASN A 19 9.63 4.49 9.42
CA ASN A 19 9.59 3.04 9.61
C ASN A 19 9.88 2.33 8.27
N SER A 20 11.03 1.68 8.18
CA SER A 20 11.48 0.94 7.00
C SER A 20 11.13 -0.55 7.04
N GLU A 21 10.59 -1.05 8.15
CA GLU A 21 10.19 -2.44 8.29
C GLU A 21 8.91 -2.70 7.47
N ALA A 22 8.99 -3.65 6.54
CA ALA A 22 7.84 -4.06 5.75
C ALA A 22 6.91 -4.96 6.57
N THR A 23 5.60 -4.72 6.47
CA THR A 23 4.61 -5.50 7.21
C THR A 23 3.34 -5.70 6.37
N SER A 24 2.56 -6.72 6.73
CA SER A 24 1.21 -6.92 6.19
C SER A 24 0.23 -5.94 6.83
N TRP A 25 -0.51 -5.21 6.00
CA TRP A 25 -1.47 -4.23 6.49
C TRP A 25 -2.83 -4.84 6.80
N VAL A 26 -3.53 -4.25 7.77
CA VAL A 26 -4.90 -4.61 8.15
C VAL A 26 -5.80 -3.39 8.16
N HIS A 27 -7.07 -3.60 7.86
CA HIS A 27 -8.08 -2.55 7.92
C HIS A 27 -8.42 -2.24 9.39
N ALA A 28 -8.46 -0.97 9.74
CA ALA A 28 -8.64 -0.54 11.13
C ALA A 28 -10.00 -0.93 11.72
N ALA A 29 -11.06 -1.00 10.90
CA ALA A 29 -12.42 -1.23 11.39
C ALA A 29 -12.72 -2.71 11.69
N ASP A 30 -12.16 -3.62 10.90
CA ASP A 30 -12.52 -5.05 10.92
C ASP A 30 -11.32 -6.00 10.98
N SER A 31 -10.09 -5.47 11.06
CA SER A 31 -8.84 -6.24 11.04
C SER A 31 -8.64 -7.15 9.83
N GLY A 32 -9.43 -6.96 8.77
CA GLY A 32 -9.29 -7.67 7.49
C GLY A 32 -7.95 -7.35 6.84
N ARG A 33 -7.39 -8.34 6.13
CA ARG A 33 -6.14 -8.14 5.39
C ARG A 33 -6.33 -7.11 4.30
N ILE A 34 -5.28 -6.35 4.04
CA ILE A 34 -5.27 -5.36 2.98
C ILE A 34 -4.54 -5.91 1.77
N GLU A 35 -5.17 -5.77 0.62
CA GLU A 35 -4.59 -6.05 -0.68
C GLU A 35 -4.46 -4.76 -1.48
N ILE A 36 -3.52 -4.74 -2.42
CA ILE A 36 -3.35 -3.67 -3.39
C ILE A 36 -3.36 -4.21 -4.81
N SER A 37 -3.95 -3.45 -5.74
CA SER A 37 -3.98 -3.79 -7.14
C SER A 37 -2.85 -3.18 -7.97
N ASN A 38 -2.65 -3.69 -9.18
CA ASN A 38 -1.83 -3.04 -10.21
C ASN A 38 -2.38 -1.68 -10.72
N ARG A 39 -3.46 -1.16 -10.13
CA ARG A 39 -4.05 0.16 -10.40
C ARG A 39 -4.14 1.03 -9.15
N ALA A 40 -3.26 0.79 -8.18
CA ALA A 40 -3.18 1.50 -6.91
C ALA A 40 -4.50 1.53 -6.11
N ARG A 41 -5.38 0.55 -6.31
CA ARG A 41 -6.59 0.38 -5.48
C ARG A 41 -6.27 -0.54 -4.32
N ILE A 42 -6.62 -0.09 -3.12
CA ILE A 42 -6.56 -0.89 -1.90
C ILE A 42 -7.93 -1.53 -1.67
N ARG A 43 -7.92 -2.80 -1.27
CA ARG A 43 -9.11 -3.54 -0.87
C ARG A 43 -8.92 -4.19 0.49
N CYS A 44 -9.94 -4.10 1.35
CA CYS A 44 -10.05 -4.96 2.53
C CYS A 44 -10.64 -6.32 2.13
N THR A 45 -10.04 -7.43 2.58
CA THR A 45 -10.54 -8.79 2.31
C THR A 45 -11.81 -9.16 3.09
N THR A 46 -12.18 -8.37 4.11
CA THR A 46 -13.32 -8.66 5.01
C THR A 46 -14.56 -7.85 4.65
N CYS A 47 -14.49 -6.51 4.65
CA CYS A 47 -15.63 -5.66 4.27
C CYS A 47 -15.70 -5.32 2.77
N TYR A 48 -14.69 -5.71 1.98
CA TYR A 48 -14.60 -5.43 0.54
C TYR A 48 -14.56 -3.96 0.12
N THR A 49 -14.48 -3.01 1.07
CA THR A 49 -14.22 -1.60 0.79
C THR A 49 -12.99 -1.48 -0.10
N THR A 50 -13.16 -0.86 -1.26
CA THR A 50 -12.14 -0.78 -2.31
C THR A 50 -12.03 0.63 -2.87
N GLU A 51 -10.92 1.32 -2.59
CA GLU A 51 -10.67 2.69 -3.04
C GLU A 51 -9.22 2.89 -3.50
N HIS A 52 -8.95 4.03 -4.14
CA HIS A 52 -7.58 4.40 -4.50
C HIS A 52 -6.73 4.64 -3.24
N MET A 53 -5.48 4.18 -3.24
CA MET A 53 -4.56 4.25 -2.10
C MET A 53 -4.42 5.66 -1.50
N LYS A 54 -4.50 6.70 -2.32
CA LYS A 54 -4.44 8.10 -1.87
C LYS A 54 -5.52 8.49 -0.86
N ASN A 55 -6.66 7.80 -0.86
CA ASN A 55 -7.78 8.04 0.04
C ASN A 55 -7.63 7.30 1.38
N TRP A 56 -6.60 6.45 1.51
CA TRP A 56 -6.35 5.68 2.72
C TRP A 56 -5.31 6.37 3.60
N CYS A 57 -5.49 6.22 4.91
CA CYS A 57 -4.52 6.64 5.91
C CYS A 57 -3.91 5.43 6.62
N PHE A 58 -2.65 5.55 7.01
CA PHE A 58 -1.82 4.46 7.53
C PHE A 58 -1.33 4.79 8.94
N ALA A 59 -1.38 3.80 9.82
CA ALA A 59 -0.80 3.86 11.15
C ALA A 59 0.09 2.62 11.36
N CYS A 60 1.34 2.82 11.81
CA CYS A 60 2.26 1.74 12.12
C CYS A 60 2.67 1.79 13.61
N SER A 61 3.55 0.88 14.04
CA SER A 61 4.09 0.84 15.41
C SER A 61 4.70 2.16 15.88
N ASN A 62 5.37 2.91 14.99
CA ASN A 62 6.01 4.19 15.33
C ASN A 62 5.04 5.35 15.57
N HIS A 63 3.79 5.24 15.12
CA HIS A 63 2.76 6.27 15.31
C HIS A 63 1.38 5.63 15.46
N ARG A 64 1.29 4.69 16.40
CA ARG A 64 0.08 3.91 16.65
C ARG A 64 -1.09 4.82 16.99
N GLY A 65 -2.22 4.61 16.32
CA GLY A 65 -3.43 5.44 16.49
C GLY A 65 -3.39 6.79 15.76
N ILE A 66 -2.25 7.19 15.20
CA ILE A 66 -2.14 8.40 14.36
C ILE A 66 -2.10 7.95 12.90
N TYR A 67 -3.25 8.10 12.25
CA TYR A 67 -3.43 7.75 10.84
C TYR A 67 -2.93 8.88 9.97
N LYS A 68 -1.90 8.61 9.18
CA LYS A 68 -1.29 9.58 8.27
C LYS A 68 -1.69 9.28 6.83
N GLN A 69 -1.99 10.31 6.05
CA GLN A 69 -2.14 10.19 4.61
C GLN A 69 -0.84 9.67 3.98
N THR A 70 -0.98 9.09 2.79
CA THR A 70 0.12 8.69 1.93
C THR A 70 0.33 9.72 0.81
N SER A 71 1.52 9.71 0.20
CA SER A 71 1.84 10.48 -1.00
C SER A 71 2.50 9.58 -2.04
N TYR A 72 2.55 10.05 -3.29
CA TYR A 72 3.30 9.37 -4.36
C TYR A 72 4.73 9.00 -3.92
N ASP A 73 5.48 9.96 -3.36
CA ASP A 73 6.87 9.73 -2.92
C ASP A 73 6.96 8.72 -1.78
N SER A 74 6.11 8.88 -0.76
CA SER A 74 6.12 8.01 0.42
C SER A 74 5.75 6.59 0.04
N PHE A 75 4.78 6.43 -0.87
CA PHE A 75 4.34 5.13 -1.31
C PHE A 75 5.31 4.45 -2.26
N THR A 76 5.84 5.19 -3.25
CA THR A 76 6.87 4.68 -4.17
C THR A 76 8.11 4.22 -3.41
N LYS A 77 8.52 4.96 -2.37
CA LYS A 77 9.59 4.53 -1.45
C LYS A 77 9.25 3.21 -0.75
N ALA A 78 8.05 3.08 -0.21
CA ALA A 78 7.60 1.86 0.47
C ALA A 78 7.53 0.65 -0.48
N LEU A 79 7.04 0.84 -1.70
CA LEU A 79 7.02 -0.18 -2.75
C LEU A 79 8.43 -0.62 -3.17
N ASN A 80 9.36 0.32 -3.37
CA ASN A 80 10.73 0.00 -3.73
C ASN A 80 11.44 -0.85 -2.67
N LEU A 81 11.11 -0.65 -1.38
CA LEU A 81 11.61 -1.48 -0.30
C LEU A 81 10.98 -2.88 -0.31
N ALA A 82 9.67 -2.97 -0.55
CA ALA A 82 8.97 -4.25 -0.66
C ALA A 82 9.43 -5.07 -1.88
N PHE A 83 9.64 -4.42 -3.02
CA PHE A 83 10.08 -5.06 -4.26
C PHE A 83 11.42 -5.79 -4.11
N LYS A 84 12.34 -5.24 -3.31
CA LYS A 84 13.62 -5.88 -3.00
C LYS A 84 13.44 -7.19 -2.19
N ASN A 85 12.32 -7.32 -1.48
CA ASN A 85 12.10 -8.38 -0.50
C ASN A 85 11.03 -9.40 -0.91
N GLN A 86 10.31 -9.22 -2.02
CA GLN A 86 9.20 -10.08 -2.44
C GLN A 86 9.39 -10.78 -3.80
N GLY A 87 8.76 -11.96 -3.95
CA GLY A 87 8.83 -12.79 -5.15
C GLY A 87 7.88 -12.38 -6.29
N ASN A 88 6.76 -11.70 -6.01
CA ASN A 88 5.76 -11.36 -7.03
C ASN A 88 6.04 -10.02 -7.72
N LYS A 89 7.14 -9.98 -8.46
CA LYS A 89 7.71 -8.75 -9.07
C LYS A 89 6.84 -8.16 -10.19
N GLN A 90 6.00 -8.96 -10.85
CA GLN A 90 5.24 -8.49 -12.02
C GLN A 90 4.14 -7.49 -11.64
N VAL A 91 3.30 -7.82 -10.65
CA VAL A 91 2.20 -6.94 -10.21
C VAL A 91 2.76 -5.64 -9.63
N MET A 92 3.85 -5.71 -8.87
CA MET A 92 4.52 -4.53 -8.34
C MET A 92 5.13 -3.65 -9.44
N LYS A 93 5.73 -4.26 -10.48
CA LYS A 93 6.23 -3.51 -11.64
C LYS A 93 5.09 -2.80 -12.37
N GLU A 94 3.98 -3.49 -12.62
CA GLU A 94 2.79 -2.89 -13.23
C GLU A 94 2.23 -1.74 -12.39
N LEU A 95 2.19 -1.90 -11.05
CA LEU A 95 1.79 -0.86 -10.12
C LEU A 95 2.73 0.36 -10.19
N LEU A 96 4.05 0.16 -10.19
CA LEU A 96 5.01 1.26 -10.31
C LEU A 96 4.86 2.02 -11.63
N MET A 97 4.66 1.31 -12.74
CA MET A 97 4.37 1.94 -14.03
C MET A 97 3.05 2.72 -13.99
N TYR A 98 2.00 2.14 -13.41
CA TYR A 98 0.72 2.82 -13.24
C TYR A 98 0.86 4.13 -12.45
N LEU A 99 1.58 4.11 -11.33
CA LEU A 99 1.83 5.31 -10.52
C LEU A 99 2.64 6.37 -11.26
N TYR A 100 3.55 5.97 -12.15
CA TYR A 100 4.34 6.90 -12.97
C TYR A 100 3.48 7.56 -14.06
N ASP A 101 2.58 6.80 -14.68
CA ASP A 101 1.78 7.25 -15.83
C ASP A 101 0.49 8.00 -15.42
N ASN A 102 0.10 7.96 -14.14
CA ASN A 102 -1.17 8.53 -13.67
C ASN A 102 -0.90 9.56 -12.56
N GLU A 103 -1.66 10.65 -12.59
CA GLU A 103 -1.62 11.62 -11.49
C GLU A 103 -2.11 10.97 -10.19
N TRP A 104 -1.41 11.32 -9.10
CA TRP A 104 -1.72 10.86 -7.76
C TRP A 104 -3.09 11.34 -7.31
#